data_AF-B8C956-F1
#
_entry.id   AF-B8C956-F1
#
_cell.length_a   1.000
_cell.length_b   1.000
_cell.length_c   1.000
_cell.angle_alpha   90.00
_cell.angle_beta   90.00
_cell.angle_gamma   90.00
#
_symmetry.space_group_name_H-M   'P 1'
#
loop_
_entity.id
_entity.type
_entity.pdbx_description
1 polymer ?
#
loop_
_entity_poly.entity_id
_entity_poly.type
_entity_poly.pdbx_seq_one_letter_code
_entity_poly.pdbx_strand_id
1 'polypeptide(L)'
;EEFWSVYNYIVRPDELPATTDYHFFREGIQPTWEDPQNEHGGKWVIRLPKKGNVASRFWEEILLALMGGQFSGVPDGEVCGAVISIRDRVNVLSIWTKSGGNQKMINRVGDSIKRTLRLPNHVSMYYHTHPRS
;
A
#
# COMPACT_ATOMS: atom_id res chain seq x y z
N GLU A 1 -12.77 15.79 -7.33
CA GLU A 1 -11.96 16.97 -6.96
C GLU A 1 -11.45 16.91 -5.52
N GLU A 2 -12.22 16.31 -4.59
CA GLU A 2 -11.90 16.25 -3.16
C GLU A 2 -10.53 15.63 -2.79
N PHE A 3 -10.11 14.55 -3.46
CA PHE A 3 -8.80 13.93 -3.19
C PHE A 3 -7.65 14.93 -3.42
N TRP A 4 -7.62 15.59 -4.57
CA TRP A 4 -6.54 16.52 -4.92
C TRP A 4 -6.56 17.76 -4.03
N SER A 5 -7.74 18.23 -3.62
CA SER A 5 -7.84 19.34 -2.67
C SER A 5 -7.32 19.01 -1.27
N VAL A 6 -7.22 17.74 -0.88
CA VAL A 6 -6.58 17.34 0.37
C VAL A 6 -5.11 17.02 0.11
N TYR A 7 -4.84 16.19 -0.89
CA TYR A 7 -3.52 15.66 -1.19
C TYR A 7 -2.48 16.73 -1.58
N ASN A 8 -2.92 17.85 -2.18
CA ASN A 8 -2.02 18.95 -2.49
C ASN A 8 -1.52 19.72 -1.25
N TYR A 9 -2.19 19.57 -0.10
CA TYR A 9 -1.81 20.25 1.15
C TYR A 9 -1.16 19.32 2.17
N ILE A 10 -1.10 18.01 1.91
CA ILE A 10 -0.37 17.09 2.79
C ILE A 10 1.13 17.12 2.46
N VAL A 11 1.96 17.07 3.50
CA VAL A 11 3.41 16.95 3.37
C VAL A 11 3.74 15.63 2.68
N ARG A 12 4.67 15.67 1.72
CA ARG A 12 5.03 14.49 0.93
C ARG A 12 5.81 13.49 1.79
N PRO A 13 5.65 12.17 1.56
CA PRO A 13 6.31 11.12 2.34
C PRO A 13 7.82 11.30 2.58
N ASP A 14 8.58 11.78 1.60
CA ASP A 14 10.03 11.99 1.74
C ASP A 14 10.40 13.22 2.60
N GLU A 15 9.46 14.13 2.83
CA GLU A 15 9.64 15.35 3.63
C GLU A 15 9.12 15.21 5.06
N LEU A 16 8.47 14.08 5.37
CA LEU A 16 7.95 13.80 6.70
C LEU A 16 9.08 13.46 7.68
N PRO A 17 8.90 13.80 8.98
CA PRO A 17 9.78 13.30 10.01
C PRO A 17 9.71 11.77 10.06
N ALA A 18 10.83 11.15 10.46
CA ALA A 18 10.85 9.72 10.69
C ALA A 18 9.81 9.33 11.76
N THR A 19 9.42 8.05 11.76
CA THR A 19 8.35 7.48 12.59
C THR A 19 6.94 7.99 12.27
N THR A 20 6.75 8.58 11.09
CA THR A 20 5.42 8.97 10.59
C THR A 20 4.81 7.88 9.73
N ASP A 21 3.50 7.68 9.88
CA ASP A 21 2.70 6.78 9.06
C ASP A 21 1.55 7.55 8.39
N TYR A 22 1.37 7.34 7.08
CA TYR A 22 0.14 7.71 6.39
C TYR A 22 -0.64 6.45 6.04
N HIS A 23 -1.96 6.54 6.20
CA HIS A 23 -2.90 5.47 5.93
C HIS A 23 -3.94 5.97 4.93
N PHE A 24 -4.20 5.16 3.90
CA PHE A 24 -5.25 5.41 2.94
C PHE A 24 -6.05 4.13 2.75
N PHE A 25 -7.25 4.09 3.29
CA PHE A 25 -8.10 2.90 3.32
C PHE A 25 -9.47 3.24 2.73
N ARG A 26 -10.14 2.20 2.22
CA ARG A 26 -11.54 2.31 1.81
C ARG A 26 -12.39 2.74 2.98
N GLU A 27 -13.44 3.49 2.67
CA GLU A 27 -14.41 3.94 3.66
C GLU A 27 -14.96 2.76 4.47
N GLY A 28 -15.06 2.94 5.79
CA GLY A 28 -15.53 1.92 6.71
C GLY A 28 -14.51 0.83 7.08
N ILE A 29 -13.30 0.85 6.50
CA ILE A 29 -12.22 -0.08 6.88
C ILE A 29 -11.18 0.64 7.72
N GLN A 30 -11.00 0.21 8.96
CA GLN A 30 -9.95 0.74 9.83
C GLN A 30 -8.58 0.17 9.41
N PRO A 31 -7.49 0.95 9.52
CA PRO A 31 -6.13 0.50 9.19
C PRO A 31 -5.53 -0.38 10.29
N THR A 32 -6.32 -1.30 10.84
CA THR A 32 -6.00 -2.18 11.96
C THR A 32 -6.19 -3.63 11.55
N TRP A 33 -5.46 -4.57 12.15
CA TRP A 33 -5.57 -5.98 11.78
C TRP A 33 -6.84 -6.61 12.37
N GLU A 34 -7.43 -5.97 13.38
CA GLU A 34 -8.67 -6.33 14.05
C GLU A 34 -9.93 -5.96 13.25
N ASP A 35 -9.81 -5.15 12.21
CA ASP A 35 -10.94 -4.85 11.32
C ASP A 35 -11.41 -6.13 10.62
N PRO A 36 -12.73 -6.41 10.53
CA PRO A 36 -13.25 -7.62 9.89
C PRO A 36 -12.81 -7.82 8.43
N GLN A 37 -12.46 -6.74 7.74
CA GLN A 37 -11.95 -6.81 6.37
C GLN A 37 -10.45 -7.14 6.32
N ASN A 38 -9.72 -6.96 7.41
CA ASN A 38 -8.27 -7.15 7.49
C ASN A 38 -7.85 -8.41 8.27
N GLU A 39 -8.70 -8.93 9.17
CA GLU A 39 -8.37 -10.01 10.12
C GLU A 39 -7.97 -11.34 9.45
N HIS A 40 -8.48 -11.61 8.25
CA HIS A 40 -8.12 -12.79 7.45
C HIS A 40 -7.17 -12.46 6.31
N GLY A 41 -6.69 -11.23 6.30
CA GLY A 41 -5.91 -10.62 5.26
C GLY A 41 -4.41 -10.70 5.47
N GLY A 42 -3.76 -9.75 4.83
CA GLY A 42 -2.33 -9.54 4.93
C GLY A 42 -1.92 -8.31 4.15
N LYS A 43 -0.62 -8.15 3.99
CA LYS A 43 -0.06 -7.01 3.27
C LYS A 43 1.14 -7.40 2.42
N TRP A 44 1.17 -6.86 1.22
CA TRP A 44 2.39 -6.75 0.44
C TRP A 44 3.26 -5.65 1.02
N VAL A 45 4.54 -5.91 1.21
CA VAL A 45 5.50 -4.98 1.79
C VAL A 45 6.64 -4.73 0.81
N ILE A 46 6.92 -3.46 0.58
CA ILE A 46 8.00 -2.98 -0.28
C ILE A 46 8.91 -2.07 0.54
N ARG A 47 10.21 -2.37 0.52
CA ARG A 47 11.24 -1.55 1.16
C ARG A 47 11.71 -0.48 0.17
N LEU A 48 11.59 0.78 0.55
CA LEU A 48 11.88 1.92 -0.30
C LEU A 48 13.17 2.62 0.15
N PRO A 49 14.12 2.85 -0.76
CA PRO A 49 15.32 3.61 -0.44
C PRO A 49 14.97 5.07 -0.12
N LYS A 50 15.79 5.71 0.73
CA LYS A 50 15.65 7.13 1.10
C LYS A 50 16.01 8.11 -0.03
N LYS A 51 16.65 7.64 -1.09
CA LYS A 51 17.17 8.50 -2.17
C LYS A 51 16.15 8.61 -3.30
N GLY A 52 16.10 9.79 -3.93
CA GLY A 52 15.40 9.99 -5.21
C GLY A 52 13.88 10.05 -5.11
N ASN A 53 13.33 10.52 -3.98
CA ASN A 53 11.89 10.74 -3.76
C ASN A 53 11.01 9.51 -4.05
N VAL A 54 11.57 8.32 -3.85
CA VAL A 54 10.93 7.05 -4.20
C VAL A 54 9.69 6.82 -3.34
N ALA A 55 9.71 7.24 -2.08
CA ALA A 55 8.58 7.08 -1.17
C ALA A 55 7.37 7.90 -1.63
N SER A 56 7.57 9.16 -1.96
CA SER A 56 6.51 10.07 -2.41
C SER A 56 5.94 9.63 -3.75
N ARG A 57 6.80 9.26 -4.71
CA ARG A 57 6.35 8.76 -6.02
C ARG A 57 5.52 7.50 -5.90
N PHE A 58 6.02 6.47 -5.21
CA PHE A 58 5.30 5.20 -5.11
C PHE A 58 4.04 5.31 -4.25
N TRP A 59 4.04 6.18 -3.24
CA TRP A 59 2.83 6.49 -2.50
C TRP A 59 1.76 7.06 -3.43
N GLU A 60 2.08 8.12 -4.18
CA GLU A 60 1.16 8.75 -5.13
C GLU A 60 0.63 7.77 -6.19
N GLU A 61 1.52 6.98 -6.80
CA GLU A 61 1.14 5.98 -7.81
C GLU A 61 0.17 4.93 -7.24
N ILE A 62 0.39 4.46 -6.00
CA ILE A 62 -0.55 3.55 -5.33
C ILE A 62 -1.89 4.23 -5.05
N LEU A 63 -1.91 5.45 -4.52
CA LEU A 63 -3.16 6.16 -4.24
C LEU A 63 -4.00 6.32 -5.51
N LEU A 64 -3.37 6.74 -6.60
CA LEU A 64 -4.02 6.88 -7.90
C LEU A 64 -4.53 5.55 -8.43
N ALA A 65 -3.75 4.48 -8.29
CA ALA A 65 -4.16 3.15 -8.72
C ALA A 65 -5.34 2.60 -7.90
N LEU A 66 -5.38 2.86 -6.60
CA LEU A 66 -6.48 2.45 -5.72
C LEU A 66 -7.78 3.19 -6.06
N MET A 67 -7.72 4.51 -6.21
CA MET A 67 -8.91 5.31 -6.56
C MET A 67 -9.38 5.07 -7.99
N GLY A 68 -8.45 4.86 -8.92
CA GLY A 68 -8.75 4.64 -10.33
C GLY A 68 -9.13 3.20 -10.68
N GLY A 69 -9.17 2.29 -9.71
CA GLY A 69 -9.47 0.87 -9.96
C GLY A 69 -8.46 0.18 -10.88
N GLN A 70 -7.19 0.61 -10.84
CA GLN A 70 -6.16 0.19 -11.81
C GLN A 70 -5.53 -1.18 -11.49
N PHE A 71 -6.03 -1.88 -10.48
CA PHE A 71 -5.54 -3.20 -10.11
C PHE A 71 -6.15 -4.28 -11.01
N SER A 72 -5.61 -4.42 -12.22
CA SER A 72 -6.16 -5.31 -13.25
C SER A 72 -6.24 -6.77 -12.79
N GLY A 73 -7.42 -7.38 -12.95
CA GLY A 73 -7.73 -8.76 -12.57
C GLY A 73 -7.97 -8.96 -11.07
N VAL A 74 -7.83 -7.92 -10.26
CA VAL A 74 -8.14 -7.92 -8.83
C VAL A 74 -9.59 -7.46 -8.65
N PRO A 75 -10.44 -8.21 -7.93
CA PRO A 75 -11.82 -7.79 -7.66
C PRO A 75 -11.86 -6.46 -6.92
N ASP A 76 -12.90 -5.66 -7.19
CA ASP A 76 -13.13 -4.46 -6.40
C ASP A 76 -13.33 -4.82 -4.93
N GLY A 77 -12.73 -4.03 -4.04
CA GLY A 77 -12.75 -4.28 -2.61
C GLY A 77 -11.78 -5.35 -2.11
N GLU A 78 -11.02 -6.08 -2.95
CA GLU A 78 -9.99 -7.01 -2.45
C GLU A 78 -8.83 -6.27 -1.78
N VAL A 79 -8.47 -5.09 -2.29
CA VAL A 79 -7.47 -4.22 -1.67
C VAL A 79 -8.18 -3.29 -0.68
N CYS A 80 -7.83 -3.42 0.60
CA CYS A 80 -8.39 -2.64 1.70
C CYS A 80 -7.83 -1.23 1.74
N GLY A 81 -6.54 -1.08 1.48
CA GLY A 81 -5.84 0.19 1.60
C GLY A 81 -4.33 0.07 1.45
N ALA A 82 -3.65 1.18 1.69
CA ALA A 82 -2.20 1.28 1.69
C ALA A 82 -1.71 2.08 2.91
N VAL A 83 -0.49 1.75 3.33
CA VAL A 83 0.24 2.44 4.40
C VAL A 83 1.62 2.79 3.89
N ILE A 84 2.04 4.04 4.06
CA ILE A 84 3.45 4.40 3.93
C ILE A 84 4.02 4.80 5.27
N SER A 85 5.12 4.12 5.61
CA SER A 85 5.81 4.23 6.88
C SER A 85 7.19 4.83 6.69
N ILE A 86 7.36 6.05 7.18
CA ILE A 86 8.62 6.78 7.14
C ILE A 86 9.43 6.37 8.35
N ARG A 87 10.63 5.84 8.11
CA ARG A 87 11.53 5.33 9.16
C ARG A 87 12.94 5.86 8.91
N ASP A 88 13.82 5.79 9.90
CA ASP A 88 15.16 6.40 9.77
C ASP A 88 15.98 5.78 8.63
N ARG A 89 15.96 4.44 8.54
CA ARG A 89 16.83 3.71 7.62
C ARG A 89 16.18 3.46 6.26
N VAL A 90 14.99 2.89 6.25
CA VAL A 90 14.31 2.40 5.05
C VAL A 90 12.82 2.68 5.20
N ASN A 91 12.25 3.41 4.24
CA ASN A 91 10.82 3.65 4.21
C ASN A 91 10.11 2.35 3.79
N VAL A 92 8.87 2.16 4.25
CA VAL A 92 8.12 0.93 3.97
C VAL A 92 6.77 1.30 3.37
N LEU A 93 6.47 0.80 2.18
CA LEU A 93 5.15 0.88 1.59
C LEU A 93 4.47 -0.48 1.76
N SER A 94 3.26 -0.46 2.31
CA SER A 94 2.43 -1.65 2.52
C SER A 94 1.09 -1.52 1.80
N ILE A 95 0.65 -2.58 1.12
CA ILE A 95 -0.68 -2.65 0.47
C ILE A 95 -1.44 -3.80 1.13
N TRP A 96 -2.58 -3.48 1.76
CA TRP A 96 -3.37 -4.39 2.57
C TRP A 96 -4.49 -5.03 1.76
N THR A 97 -4.67 -6.35 1.92
CA THR A 97 -5.63 -7.16 1.17
C THR A 97 -6.44 -8.06 2.08
N LYS A 98 -7.68 -8.35 1.68
CA LYS A 98 -8.63 -9.18 2.46
C LYS A 98 -8.27 -10.67 2.49
N SER A 99 -7.73 -11.20 1.40
CA SER A 99 -7.65 -12.65 1.19
C SER A 99 -6.25 -13.23 1.45
N GLY A 100 -5.80 -13.25 2.72
CA GLY A 100 -4.48 -13.75 3.12
C GLY A 100 -4.27 -15.27 2.97
N GLY A 101 -5.34 -16.04 2.80
CA GLY A 101 -5.28 -17.49 2.53
C GLY A 101 -5.34 -17.87 1.05
N ASN A 102 -5.61 -16.93 0.13
CA ASN A 102 -5.81 -17.22 -1.28
C ASN A 102 -4.54 -16.90 -2.09
N GLN A 103 -3.66 -17.88 -2.26
CA GLN A 103 -2.38 -17.68 -2.94
C GLN A 103 -2.53 -17.14 -4.37
N LYS A 104 -3.57 -17.55 -5.11
CA LYS A 104 -3.84 -17.04 -6.46
C LYS A 104 -4.15 -15.54 -6.43
N MET A 105 -4.95 -15.10 -5.45
CA MET A 105 -5.28 -13.69 -5.28
C MET A 105 -4.07 -12.87 -4.83
N ILE A 106 -3.33 -13.38 -3.84
CA ILE A 106 -2.08 -12.75 -3.34
C ILE A 106 -1.11 -12.49 -4.49
N ASN A 107 -0.85 -13.51 -5.31
CA ASN A 107 0.04 -13.40 -6.47
C ASN A 107 -0.49 -12.37 -7.47
N ARG A 108 -1.80 -12.38 -7.75
CA ARG A 108 -2.41 -11.45 -8.70
C ARG A 108 -2.31 -10.00 -8.23
N VAL A 109 -2.55 -9.74 -6.95
CA VAL A 109 -2.35 -8.40 -6.37
C VAL A 109 -0.88 -8.00 -6.47
N GLY A 110 0.04 -8.88 -6.11
CA GLY A 110 1.49 -8.62 -6.20
C GLY A 110 1.95 -8.27 -7.61
N ASP A 111 1.49 -9.03 -8.61
CA ASP A 111 1.78 -8.75 -10.02
C ASP A 111 1.18 -7.43 -10.47
N SER A 112 -0.01 -7.08 -9.98
CA SER A 112 -0.62 -5.79 -10.25
C SER A 112 0.19 -4.64 -9.65
N ILE A 113 0.64 -4.76 -8.40
CA ILE A 113 1.49 -3.75 -7.74
C ILE A 113 2.79 -3.55 -8.52
N LYS A 114 3.44 -4.63 -8.94
CA LYS A 114 4.68 -4.56 -9.74
C LYS A 114 4.47 -3.80 -11.05
N ARG A 115 3.36 -4.05 -11.74
CA ARG A 115 3.02 -3.33 -12.98
C ARG A 115 2.72 -1.87 -12.73
N THR A 116 1.90 -1.56 -11.72
CA THR A 116 1.52 -0.18 -11.35
C THR A 116 2.76 0.65 -11.04
N LEU A 117 3.63 0.15 -10.16
CA LEU A 117 4.82 0.85 -9.70
C LEU A 117 6.03 0.72 -10.65
N ARG A 118 5.87 -0.02 -11.76
CA ARG A 118 6.93 -0.33 -12.73
C ARG A 118 8.21 -0.79 -12.02
N LEU A 119 8.07 -1.69 -11.05
CA LEU A 119 9.18 -2.07 -10.18
C LEU A 119 10.30 -2.73 -10.99
N PRO A 120 11.56 -2.30 -10.82
CA PRO A 120 12.70 -3.01 -11.38
C PRO A 120 12.77 -4.45 -10.84
N ASN A 121 13.26 -5.38 -11.65
CA ASN A 121 13.36 -6.80 -11.28
C ASN A 121 14.19 -7.07 -10.01
N HIS A 122 15.09 -6.16 -9.63
CA HIS A 122 15.90 -6.28 -8.42
C HIS A 122 15.17 -5.83 -7.15
N VAL A 123 14.04 -5.14 -7.26
CA VAL A 123 13.24 -4.72 -6.11
C VAL A 123 12.32 -5.86 -5.71
N SER A 124 12.60 -6.46 -4.56
CA SER A 124 11.75 -7.50 -4.00
C SER A 124 10.58 -6.92 -3.20
N MET A 125 9.47 -7.64 -3.24
CA MET A 125 8.32 -7.46 -2.36
C MET A 125 8.02 -8.78 -1.69
N TYR A 126 7.51 -8.74 -0.47
CA TYR A 126 7.13 -9.92 0.29
C TYR A 126 5.75 -9.74 0.88
N TYR A 127 5.03 -10.85 1.04
CA TYR A 127 3.69 -10.85 1.61
C TYR A 127 3.74 -11.33 3.06
N HIS A 128 3.09 -10.58 3.95
CA HIS A 128 2.88 -10.99 5.34
C HIS A 128 1.39 -11.11 5.62
N THR A 129 0.96 -12.29 6.07
CA THR A 129 -0.38 -12.45 6.66
C THR A 129 -0.46 -11.67 7.96
N HIS A 130 -1.62 -11.08 8.25
CA HIS A 130 -1.85 -10.47 9.55
C HIS A 130 -1.84 -11.54 10.65
N PRO A 131 -1.51 -11.17 11.91
CA PRO A 131 -1.65 -12.08 13.04
C PRO A 131 -3.09 -12.60 13.09
N ARG A 132 -3.26 -13.91 13.31
CA ARG A 132 -4.58 -14.45 13.63
C ARG A 132 -4.88 -14.06 15.08
N SER A 133 -6.06 -13.48 15.31
CA SER A 133 -6.66 -13.36 16.65
C SER A 133 -6.85 -14.74 17.28
#